data_AF-A0A9N9NY88-F1
#
_entry.id   AF-A0A9N9NY88-F1
#
_cell.length_a   1.000
_cell.length_b   1.000
_cell.length_c   1.000
_cell.angle_alpha   90.00
_cell.angle_beta   90.00
_cell.angle_gamma   90.00
#
_symmetry.space_group_name_H-M   'P 1'
#
loop_
_entity.id
_entity.type
_entity.pdbx_description
1 polymer ?
#
loop_
_entity_poly.entity_id
_entity_poly.type
_entity_poly.pdbx_seq_one_letter_code
_entity_poly.pdbx_strand_id
1 'polypeptide(L)'
;FENEKILEQLVVDIEFQPFLFSIEKLSVMVYGLGSSSHEEFMGAGPGYVSSLSYKYNKKQSIYVQKITNASCIIEVWCNNKQVNRYEGATPLEVWKKTNILKSMNGNTLFGLDHIITQTKLRQLHIPT
;
A
#
# COMPACT_ATOMS: atom_id res chain seq x y z
N PHE A 1 -12.82 28.41 3.40
CA PHE A 1 -11.95 27.83 2.35
C PHE A 1 -12.47 26.45 1.91
N GLU A 2 -13.79 26.29 1.79
CA GLU A 2 -14.39 25.06 1.27
C GLU A 2 -15.51 25.49 0.31
N ASN A 3 -15.15 25.67 -0.95
CA ASN A 3 -16.14 25.82 -2.01
C ASN A 3 -16.21 24.46 -2.70
N GLU A 4 -17.28 23.72 -2.46
CA GLU A 4 -17.48 22.37 -3.00
C GLU A 4 -17.29 22.34 -4.52
N LYS A 5 -17.69 23.39 -5.24
CA LYS A 5 -17.47 23.50 -6.70
C LYS A 5 -16.00 23.54 -7.09
N ILE A 6 -15.15 24.17 -6.27
CA ILE A 6 -13.70 24.20 -6.50
C ILE A 6 -13.12 22.80 -6.25
N LEU A 7 -13.57 22.13 -5.19
CA LEU A 7 -13.12 20.78 -4.87
C LEU A 7 -13.53 19.77 -5.96
N GLU A 8 -14.76 19.84 -6.44
CA GLU A 8 -15.28 19.01 -7.54
C GLU A 8 -14.46 19.22 -8.83
N GLN A 9 -14.17 20.47 -9.20
CA GLN A 9 -13.35 20.79 -10.37
C GLN A 9 -11.91 20.27 -10.23
N LEU A 10 -11.32 20.35 -9.03
CA LEU A 10 -9.96 19.87 -8.79
C LEU A 10 -9.84 18.34 -8.83
N VAL A 11 -10.94 17.62 -8.60
CA VAL A 11 -10.97 16.16 -8.55
C VAL A 11 -11.34 15.52 -9.89
N VAL A 12 -12.01 16.25 -10.78
CA VAL A 12 -12.63 15.69 -11.99
C VAL A 12 -11.64 14.94 -12.91
N ASP A 13 -10.38 15.38 -12.96
CA ASP A 13 -9.33 14.80 -13.81
C ASP A 13 -8.34 13.91 -13.03
N ILE A 14 -8.61 13.61 -11.76
CA ILE A 14 -7.73 12.75 -10.95
C ILE A 14 -8.14 11.28 -11.15
N GLU A 15 -7.35 10.54 -11.95
CA GLU A 15 -7.58 9.11 -12.21
C GLU A 15 -7.61 8.25 -10.95
N PHE A 16 -6.87 8.65 -9.91
CA PHE A 16 -6.85 7.93 -8.65
C PHE A 16 -6.61 8.84 -7.46
N GLN A 17 -7.49 8.73 -6.47
CA GLN A 17 -7.36 9.41 -5.18
C GLN A 17 -6.74 8.48 -4.13
N PRO A 18 -5.55 8.83 -3.60
CA PRO A 18 -4.97 8.15 -2.46
C PRO A 18 -5.91 8.15 -1.26
N PHE A 19 -5.84 7.10 -0.46
CA PHE A 19 -6.66 6.96 0.73
C PHE A 19 -5.82 6.45 1.90
N LEU A 20 -6.20 6.92 3.08
CA LEU A 20 -5.54 6.62 4.35
C LEU A 20 -6.52 5.87 5.24
N PHE A 21 -6.04 4.82 5.91
CA PHE A 21 -6.79 4.14 6.95
C PHE A 21 -5.86 3.65 8.05
N SER A 22 -6.45 3.25 9.16
CA SER A 22 -5.71 2.76 10.33
C SER A 22 -5.82 1.25 10.44
N ILE A 23 -4.69 0.61 10.73
CA ILE A 23 -4.59 -0.79 11.13
C ILE A 23 -3.98 -0.79 12.53
N GLU A 24 -4.80 -1.10 13.54
CA GLU A 24 -4.45 -0.90 14.95
C GLU A 24 -3.95 0.54 15.21
N LYS A 25 -2.63 0.71 15.40
CA LYS A 25 -1.96 2.01 15.64
C LYS A 25 -1.12 2.49 14.45
N LEU A 26 -1.16 1.77 13.33
CA LEU A 26 -0.44 2.11 12.11
C LEU A 26 -1.37 2.84 11.15
N SER A 27 -0.87 3.90 10.54
CA SER A 27 -1.55 4.54 9.40
C SER A 27 -0.97 3.97 8.11
N VAL A 28 -1.84 3.43 7.26
CA VAL A 28 -1.50 2.89 5.94
C VAL A 28 -2.11 3.81 4.88
N MET A 29 -1.26 4.30 3.98
CA MET A 29 -1.66 5.13 2.86
C MET A 29 -1.51 4.32 1.57
N VAL A 30 -2.60 4.12 0.84
CA VAL A 30 -2.58 3.50 -0.49
C VAL A 30 -2.62 4.61 -1.52
N TYR A 31 -1.64 4.63 -2.42
CA TYR A 31 -1.50 5.68 -3.41
C TYR A 31 -1.24 5.18 -4.85
N GLY A 32 -1.32 3.87 -5.06
CA GLY A 32 -1.39 3.24 -6.38
C GLY A 32 -2.23 1.97 -6.30
N LEU A 33 -3.13 1.77 -7.26
CA LEU A 33 -3.97 0.58 -7.36
C LEU A 33 -3.65 -0.16 -8.65
N GLY A 34 -2.77 -1.15 -8.56
CA GLY A 34 -2.65 -2.21 -9.55
C GLY A 34 -3.58 -3.36 -9.17
N SER A 35 -4.30 -3.90 -10.14
CA SER A 35 -5.19 -5.05 -9.96
C SER A 35 -4.69 -6.26 -10.73
N SER A 36 -4.98 -7.47 -10.23
CA SER A 36 -4.74 -8.71 -10.96
C SER A 36 -5.63 -9.83 -10.44
N SER A 37 -5.71 -10.93 -11.17
CA SER A 37 -6.40 -12.15 -10.73
C SER A 37 -5.58 -13.01 -9.75
N HIS A 38 -4.44 -12.53 -9.22
CA HIS A 38 -3.64 -13.29 -8.26
C HIS A 38 -4.30 -13.28 -6.87
N GLU A 39 -4.80 -14.44 -6.44
CA GLU A 39 -5.47 -14.60 -5.15
C GLU A 39 -4.54 -14.30 -3.95
N GLU A 40 -3.26 -14.65 -4.04
CA GLU A 40 -2.27 -14.37 -2.99
C GLU A 40 -2.08 -12.86 -2.73
N PHE A 41 -2.44 -12.03 -3.71
CA PHE A 41 -2.40 -10.57 -3.63
C PHE A 41 -3.77 -9.97 -3.34
N MET A 42 -4.77 -10.79 -3.03
CA MET A 42 -6.15 -10.37 -2.73
C MET A 42 -6.73 -9.46 -3.81
N GLY A 43 -6.46 -9.77 -5.09
CA GLY A 43 -6.90 -8.98 -6.23
C GLY A 43 -6.00 -7.78 -6.56
N ALA A 44 -4.96 -7.50 -5.76
CA ALA A 44 -3.96 -6.52 -6.13
C ALA A 44 -2.98 -7.08 -7.16
N GLY A 45 -2.24 -6.19 -7.80
CA GLY A 45 -1.33 -6.55 -8.88
C GLY A 45 -0.25 -5.50 -9.11
N PRO A 46 0.52 -5.67 -10.19
CA PRO A 46 1.56 -4.74 -10.60
C PRO A 46 1.04 -3.29 -10.66
N GLY A 47 1.72 -2.37 -9.99
CA GLY A 47 1.29 -0.97 -9.85
C GLY A 47 0.55 -0.67 -8.54
N TYR A 48 0.27 -1.69 -7.71
CA TYR A 48 -0.18 -1.45 -6.35
C TYR A 48 0.95 -0.86 -5.51
N VAL A 49 0.67 0.26 -4.85
CA VAL A 49 1.63 0.94 -3.98
C VAL A 49 0.95 1.45 -2.71
N SER A 50 1.52 1.11 -1.57
CA SER A 50 1.10 1.62 -0.28
C SER A 50 2.30 1.98 0.59
N SER A 51 2.07 2.71 1.67
CA SER A 51 3.10 2.97 2.67
C SER A 51 2.55 2.97 4.09
N LEU A 52 3.41 2.67 5.05
CA LEU A 52 3.11 2.82 6.46
C LEU A 52 4.27 3.45 7.22
N SER A 53 3.94 4.11 8.32
CA SER A 53 4.90 4.76 9.22
C SER A 53 5.18 3.87 10.42
N TYR A 54 6.43 3.41 10.58
CA TYR A 54 6.85 2.64 11.74
C TYR A 54 8.34 2.83 12.04
N LYS A 55 8.79 2.40 13.22
CA LYS A 55 10.20 2.53 13.59
C LYS A 55 11.07 1.51 12.85
N TYR A 56 12.18 1.95 12.28
CA TYR A 56 13.28 1.11 11.82
C TYR A 56 14.54 1.47 12.62
N ASN A 57 15.18 0.50 13.26
CA ASN A 57 16.34 0.74 14.14
C ASN A 57 16.13 1.90 15.13
N LYS A 58 14.96 1.92 15.79
CA LYS A 58 14.50 2.94 16.77
C LYS A 58 14.23 4.34 16.20
N LYS A 59 14.41 4.58 14.91
CA LYS A 59 14.10 5.86 14.23
C LYS A 59 12.78 5.76 13.50
N GLN A 60 12.00 6.84 13.47
CA GLN A 60 10.78 6.88 12.67
C GLN A 60 11.14 6.74 11.18
N SER A 61 10.43 5.88 10.47
CA SER A 61 10.71 5.57 9.06
C SER A 61 9.42 5.27 8.31
N ILE A 62 9.50 5.37 7.00
CA ILE A 62 8.41 5.03 6.08
C ILE A 62 8.78 3.73 5.39
N TYR A 63 7.85 2.80 5.38
CA TYR A 63 7.93 1.55 4.64
C TYR A 63 7.08 1.72 3.39
N VAL A 64 7.73 1.91 2.24
CA VAL A 64 7.06 1.95 0.94
C VAL A 64 6.96 0.53 0.41
N GLN A 65 5.75 0.11 0.08
CA GLN A 65 5.39 -1.25 -0.28
C GLN A 65 4.89 -1.25 -1.73
N LYS A 66 5.43 -2.13 -2.57
CA LYS A 66 5.10 -2.18 -4.00
C LYS A 66 4.82 -3.61 -4.43
N ILE A 67 3.81 -3.82 -5.26
CA ILE A 67 3.61 -5.05 -6.02
C ILE A 67 4.06 -4.77 -7.45
N THR A 68 4.93 -5.63 -7.96
CA THR A 68 5.45 -5.57 -9.33
C THR A 68 5.11 -6.87 -10.07
N ASN A 69 5.44 -6.93 -11.36
CA ASN A 69 5.30 -8.16 -12.14
C ASN A 69 6.13 -9.34 -11.59
N ALA A 70 7.24 -9.07 -10.90
CA ALA A 70 8.19 -10.08 -10.47
C ALA A 70 8.11 -10.40 -8.98
N SER A 71 7.76 -9.42 -8.15
CA SER A 71 7.89 -9.52 -6.69
C SER A 71 7.14 -8.43 -5.94
N CYS A 72 6.94 -8.70 -4.64
CA CYS A 72 6.58 -7.72 -3.64
C CYS A 72 7.85 -7.10 -3.03
N ILE A 73 7.90 -5.77 -2.97
CA ILE A 73 9.05 -5.00 -2.51
C ILE A 73 8.66 -4.15 -1.30
N ILE A 74 9.54 -4.08 -0.31
CA ILE A 74 9.47 -3.10 0.77
C ILE A 74 10.76 -2.26 0.76
N GLU A 75 10.64 -0.97 0.55
CA GLU A 75 11.73 0.00 0.69
C GLU A 75 11.55 0.76 2.02
N VAL A 76 12.61 0.80 2.83
CA VAL A 76 12.59 1.54 4.10
C VAL A 76 13.30 2.87 3.91
N TRP A 77 12.59 3.95 4.20
CA TRP A 77 13.07 5.31 4.05
C TRP A 77 13.16 6.01 5.41
N CYS A 78 14.33 6.58 5.71
CA CYS A 78 14.58 7.35 6.92
C CYS A 78 15.34 8.63 6.54
N ASN A 79 14.86 9.80 6.99
CA ASN A 79 15.47 11.11 6.68
C ASN A 79 15.73 11.30 5.17
N ASN A 80 14.73 11.01 4.35
CA ASN A 80 14.77 11.12 2.88
C ASN A 80 15.86 10.28 2.19
N LYS A 81 16.36 9.23 2.86
CA LYS A 81 17.28 8.25 2.29
C LYS A 81 16.70 6.86 2.40
N GLN A 82 16.80 6.08 1.33
CA GLN A 82 16.51 4.65 1.38
C GLN A 82 17.61 3.98 2.21
N VAL A 83 17.23 3.37 3.32
CA VAL A 83 18.15 2.72 4.27
C VAL A 83 18.10 1.20 4.18
N ASN A 84 17.04 0.63 3.61
CA ASN A 84 16.96 -0.80 3.33
C ASN A 84 15.95 -1.11 2.21
N ARG A 85 16.06 -2.31 1.64
CA ARG A 85 15.13 -2.87 0.65
C ARG A 85 14.98 -4.37 0.87
N TYR A 86 13.75 -4.85 0.90
CA TYR A 86 13.39 -6.26 0.99
C TYR A 86 12.57 -6.66 -0.22
N GLU A 87 12.69 -7.92 -0.63
CA GLU A 87 11.97 -8.47 -1.78
C GLU A 87 11.50 -9.89 -1.46
N GLY A 88 10.27 -10.23 -1.84
CA GLY A 88 9.65 -11.55 -1.64
C GLY A 88 8.60 -11.84 -2.71
N ALA A 89 8.20 -13.10 -2.87
CA ALA A 89 7.21 -13.45 -3.89
C ALA A 89 5.83 -12.87 -3.53
N THR A 90 5.48 -12.89 -2.24
CA THR A 90 4.19 -12.43 -1.72
C THR A 90 4.33 -11.33 -0.67
N PRO A 91 3.27 -10.56 -0.37
CA PRO A 91 3.28 -9.56 0.70
C PRO A 91 3.62 -10.18 2.06
N LEU A 92 3.12 -11.39 2.31
CA LEU A 92 3.43 -12.16 3.51
C LEU A 92 4.93 -12.50 3.61
N GLU A 93 5.52 -13.01 2.52
CA GLU A 93 6.94 -13.39 2.51
C GLU A 93 7.87 -12.20 2.70
N VAL A 94 7.63 -11.08 2.00
CA VAL A 94 8.51 -9.91 2.09
C VAL A 94 8.48 -9.30 3.49
N TRP A 95 7.31 -9.24 4.14
CA TRP A 95 7.22 -8.79 5.54
C TRP A 95 7.92 -9.74 6.51
N LYS A 96 7.81 -11.05 6.30
CA LYS A 96 8.53 -12.04 7.12
C LYS A 96 10.04 -11.82 7.08
N LYS A 97 10.59 -11.45 5.92
CA LYS A 97 12.03 -11.13 5.75
C LYS A 97 12.46 -9.86 6.49
N THR A 98 11.57 -8.89 6.71
CA THR A 98 11.91 -7.69 7.48
C THR A 98 12.22 -7.99 8.94
N ASN A 99 11.65 -9.08 9.49
CA ASN A 99 11.71 -9.45 10.90
C ASN A 99 11.11 -8.36 11.84
N ILE A 100 10.30 -7.46 11.29
CA ILE A 100 9.63 -6.33 11.95
C ILE A 100 8.12 -6.59 11.93
N LEU A 101 7.40 -6.10 12.96
CA LEU A 101 5.93 -6.26 13.06
C LEU A 101 5.44 -7.72 12.92
N LYS A 102 6.22 -8.68 13.44
CA LYS A 102 6.03 -10.13 13.20
C LYS A 102 4.67 -10.69 13.63
N SER A 103 3.95 -10.00 14.50
CA SER A 103 2.62 -10.40 14.96
C SER A 103 1.52 -10.06 13.94
N MET A 104 1.80 -9.22 12.95
CA MET A 104 0.85 -8.80 11.92
C MET A 104 1.05 -9.55 10.61
N ASN A 105 -0.05 -9.77 9.89
CA ASN A 105 -0.03 -10.40 8.57
C ASN A 105 0.47 -9.41 7.51
N GLY A 106 1.34 -9.87 6.59
CA GLY A 106 1.90 -9.01 5.54
C GLY A 106 0.86 -8.46 4.56
N ASN A 107 -0.21 -9.20 4.26
CA ASN A 107 -1.32 -8.71 3.43
C ASN A 107 -2.05 -7.55 4.11
N THR A 108 -2.26 -7.67 5.42
CA THR A 108 -2.81 -6.59 6.25
C THR A 108 -1.89 -5.38 6.25
N LEU A 109 -0.58 -5.57 6.46
CA LEU A 109 0.39 -4.46 6.44
C LEU A 109 0.48 -3.75 5.07
N PHE A 110 0.32 -4.49 3.98
CA PHE A 110 0.17 -3.88 2.64
C PHE A 110 -1.13 -3.10 2.49
N GLY A 111 -2.14 -3.39 3.31
CA GLY A 111 -3.45 -2.77 3.25
C GLY A 111 -4.45 -3.49 2.35
N LEU A 112 -4.16 -4.75 1.98
CA LEU A 112 -4.90 -5.49 0.96
C LEU A 112 -6.25 -5.99 1.45
N ASP A 113 -6.34 -6.43 2.70
CA ASP A 113 -7.57 -6.95 3.31
C ASP A 113 -8.55 -5.84 3.74
N HIS A 114 -8.11 -4.58 3.72
CA HIS A 114 -8.94 -3.45 4.14
C HIS A 114 -10.11 -3.24 3.17
N ILE A 115 -11.30 -2.99 3.72
CA ILE A 115 -12.55 -2.92 2.96
C ILE A 115 -12.54 -1.85 1.86
N ILE A 116 -11.90 -0.71 2.11
CA ILE A 116 -11.77 0.35 1.10
C ILE A 116 -10.89 -0.12 -0.06
N THR A 117 -9.76 -0.77 0.23
CA THR A 117 -8.87 -1.33 -0.78
C THR A 117 -9.59 -2.36 -1.63
N GLN A 118 -10.27 -3.31 -0.99
CA GLN A 118 -11.03 -4.36 -1.68
C GLN A 118 -12.17 -3.80 -2.54
N THR A 119 -12.86 -2.77 -2.05
CA THR A 119 -13.93 -2.10 -2.82
C THR A 119 -13.35 -1.47 -4.09
N LYS A 120 -12.26 -0.72 -3.97
CA LYS A 120 -11.62 -0.08 -5.13
C LYS A 120 -11.00 -1.09 -6.10
N LEU A 121 -10.37 -2.15 -5.61
CA LEU A 121 -9.82 -3.22 -6.47
C LEU A 121 -10.93 -3.93 -7.27
N ARG A 122 -12.11 -4.14 -6.69
CA ARG A 122 -13.25 -4.74 -7.42
C ARG A 122 -13.82 -3.82 -8.49
N GLN A 123 -13.85 -2.51 -8.24
CA GLN A 123 -14.26 -1.52 -9.24
C GLN A 123 -13.35 -1.50 -10.47
N LEU A 124 -12.04 -1.75 -10.27
CA LEU A 124 -11.07 -1.87 -11.37
C LEU A 124 -11.22 -3.17 -12.18
N HIS A 125 -11.82 -4.22 -11.62
CA HIS A 125 -12.01 -5.52 -12.27
C HIS A 125 -13.32 -5.65 -13.04
N ILE A 126 -14.15 -4.59 -13.12
CA ILE A 126 -15.37 -4.63 -13.92
C ILE A 126 -14.95 -4.88 -15.39
N PRO A 127 -15.34 -6.01 -16.01
CA PRO A 127 -15.00 -6.28 -17.40
C PRO A 127 -15.58 -5.16 -18.26
N THR A 128 -14.75 -4.56 -19.10
CA THR A 128 -15.23 -3.72 -20.21
C THR A 128 -15.73 -4.62 -21.33
#